data_AF-A0A538Q3Q3-F1
#
_entry.id   AF-A0A538Q3Q3-F1
#
_cell.length_a   1.000
_cell.length_b   1.000
_cell.length_c   1.000
_cell.angle_alpha   90.00
_cell.angle_beta   90.00
_cell.angle_gamma   90.00
#
_symmetry.space_group_name_H-M   'P 1'
#
loop_
_entity.id
_entity.type
_entity.pdbx_description
1 polymer ?
#
loop_
_entity_poly.entity_id
_entity_poly.type
_entity_poly.pdbx_seq_one_letter_code
_entity_poly.pdbx_strand_id
1 'polypeptide(L)'
;MMRQFGVILENVDGFAPDPTTHFVLRAVPHVLSLATSITNPPNTPNPPANRTGWSGDGAPGTGALRDFQTGAITQHYTRSLSRVVGTDFRLADSGELDRIDHFMRQLGRLNELDLTTVVMTDSGAEAGRQRFLTVGCNGCHGNAGANASFGGGGNRNFNTGVESARNSALAAFPHDGGFLASPANPDGSFGDKTFNVPPLIEAADTGPFFHTATTISGASKHNVAVATSIEEAIAFYDTPAFNSSPAGLGVPINLTAAEIDNIGRFLRGLNAAFNIAIAIRRVQAVAVLFDTFIFDDGGFRAALIQLAISDAQDALRMLSEVSNLDASSKNALSSFISLAPHFADSGPCAAPIAAGDTLVDPNCTDGGPGSRLGQLLSLLSTAQTGIGSNLSMQIGDGVLMF
;
A
#
# COMPACT_ATOMS: atom_id res chain seq x y z
N MET A 1 19.88 -11.08 -9.34
CA MET A 1 19.88 -9.61 -9.27
C MET A 1 18.47 -9.01 -9.22
N MET A 2 17.66 -9.01 -10.29
CA MET A 2 16.28 -8.44 -10.24
C MET A 2 15.42 -9.00 -9.09
N ARG A 3 15.37 -10.33 -8.93
CA ARG A 3 14.70 -10.99 -7.80
C ARG A 3 15.23 -10.62 -6.42
N GLN A 4 16.53 -10.31 -6.32
CA GLN A 4 17.17 -9.97 -5.05
C GLN A 4 16.71 -8.59 -4.56
N PHE A 5 16.41 -7.70 -5.50
CA PHE A 5 16.07 -6.31 -5.22
C PHE A 5 14.57 -5.99 -5.41
N GLY A 6 13.74 -6.99 -5.75
CA GLY A 6 12.32 -6.79 -5.97
C GLY A 6 11.98 -5.87 -7.15
N VAL A 7 12.88 -5.75 -8.13
CA VAL A 7 12.70 -4.87 -9.29
C VAL A 7 12.33 -5.65 -10.55
N ILE A 8 11.59 -5.00 -11.44
CA ILE A 8 11.23 -5.47 -12.77
C ILE A 8 11.78 -4.52 -13.83
N LEU A 9 12.00 -5.05 -15.03
CA LEU A 9 12.37 -4.24 -16.20
C LEU A 9 11.11 -3.61 -16.78
N GLU A 10 11.17 -2.30 -17.02
CA GLU A 10 10.07 -1.57 -17.64
C GLU A 10 10.54 -0.71 -18.82
N ASN A 11 9.77 -0.72 -19.91
CA ASN A 11 9.97 0.13 -21.09
C ASN A 11 8.98 1.32 -21.02
N VAL A 12 9.00 2.07 -19.91
CA VAL A 12 8.01 3.12 -19.61
C VAL A 12 7.98 4.26 -20.64
N ASP A 13 9.11 4.50 -21.30
CA ASP A 13 9.27 5.49 -22.38
C ASP A 13 8.98 4.93 -23.78
N GLY A 14 8.55 3.67 -23.85
CA GLY A 14 8.26 2.95 -25.08
C GLY A 14 9.36 1.98 -25.51
N PHE A 15 9.07 1.18 -26.55
CA PHE A 15 9.96 0.12 -27.02
C PHE A 15 10.94 0.58 -28.12
N ALA A 16 10.83 1.82 -28.60
CA ALA A 16 11.63 2.31 -29.71
C ALA A 16 12.78 3.21 -29.22
N PRO A 17 13.90 3.28 -29.97
CA PRO A 17 14.27 2.44 -31.11
C PRO A 17 14.63 0.99 -30.75
N ASP A 18 14.98 0.71 -29.50
CA ASP A 18 15.34 -0.65 -29.03
C ASP A 18 14.91 -0.85 -27.57
N PRO A 19 14.06 -1.85 -27.26
CA PRO A 19 13.57 -2.08 -25.90
C PRO A 19 14.62 -2.70 -24.97
N THR A 20 15.74 -3.19 -25.51
CA THR A 20 16.85 -3.73 -24.72
C THR A 20 17.81 -2.66 -24.22
N THR A 21 17.66 -1.42 -24.70
CA THR A 21 18.44 -0.27 -24.24
C THR A 21 17.57 0.88 -23.72
N HIS A 22 16.28 0.93 -24.10
CA HIS A 22 15.29 1.89 -23.60
C HIS A 22 14.45 1.27 -22.49
N PHE A 23 15.06 1.03 -21.34
CA PHE A 23 14.37 0.46 -20.19
C PHE A 23 14.92 1.01 -18.87
N VAL A 24 14.13 0.88 -17.82
CA VAL A 24 14.51 1.15 -16.43
C VAL A 24 14.24 -0.08 -15.57
N LEU A 25 14.81 -0.11 -14.36
CA LEU A 25 14.47 -1.10 -13.35
C LEU A 25 13.64 -0.42 -12.27
N ARG A 26 12.39 -0.82 -12.08
CA ARG A 26 11.51 -0.26 -11.05
C ARG A 26 11.05 -1.34 -10.07
N ALA A 27 10.92 -0.99 -8.80
CA ALA A 27 10.21 -1.78 -7.81
C ALA A 27 8.72 -1.84 -8.17
N VAL A 28 7.98 -2.85 -7.70
CA VAL A 28 6.54 -2.94 -7.94
C VAL A 28 5.81 -2.18 -6.83
N PRO A 29 5.11 -1.06 -7.11
CA PRO A 29 4.35 -0.36 -6.08
C PRO A 29 3.08 -1.15 -5.73
N HIS A 30 2.58 -0.99 -4.50
CA HIS A 30 1.26 -1.53 -4.15
C HIS A 30 0.15 -0.82 -4.94
N VAL A 31 -1.01 -1.48 -5.08
CA VAL A 31 -2.20 -0.93 -5.77
C VAL A 31 -3.33 -0.54 -4.82
N LEU A 32 -3.04 -0.50 -3.52
CA LEU A 32 -3.98 -0.06 -2.49
C LEU A 32 -4.27 1.44 -2.60
N SER A 33 -5.53 1.80 -2.33
CA SER A 33 -6.07 3.15 -2.15
C SER A 33 -5.91 4.09 -3.35
N LEU A 34 -5.86 3.54 -4.57
CA LEU A 34 -5.71 4.32 -5.80
C LEU A 34 -6.85 5.31 -6.03
N ALA A 35 -8.03 5.13 -5.42
CA ALA A 35 -9.10 6.13 -5.44
C ALA A 35 -8.69 7.48 -4.85
N THR A 36 -7.73 7.50 -3.93
CA THR A 36 -7.27 8.72 -3.25
C THR A 36 -5.85 9.11 -3.63
N SER A 37 -5.04 8.19 -4.19
CA SER A 37 -3.60 8.42 -4.34
C SER A 37 -3.11 8.83 -5.74
N ILE A 38 -3.94 8.79 -6.78
CA ILE A 38 -3.49 9.05 -8.17
C ILE A 38 -4.05 10.32 -8.80
N THR A 39 -4.59 11.23 -7.99
CA THR A 39 -5.21 12.47 -8.49
C THR A 39 -4.16 13.34 -9.17
N ASN A 40 -4.38 13.69 -10.44
CA ASN A 40 -3.47 14.62 -11.13
C ASN A 40 -3.56 16.02 -10.48
N PRO A 41 -2.44 16.70 -10.17
CA PRO A 41 -2.49 18.01 -9.54
C PRO A 41 -3.16 19.06 -10.43
N PRO A 42 -3.84 20.05 -9.84
CA PRO A 42 -4.48 21.11 -10.60
C PRO A 42 -3.45 21.90 -11.41
N ASN A 43 -3.87 22.37 -12.59
CA ASN A 43 -3.04 23.17 -13.51
C ASN A 43 -1.76 22.48 -14.00
N THR A 44 -1.71 21.15 -14.00
CA THR A 44 -0.62 20.37 -14.61
C THR A 44 -1.05 19.79 -15.96
N PRO A 45 -0.10 19.41 -16.83
CA PRO A 45 -0.42 18.74 -18.09
C PRO A 45 -1.30 17.50 -17.88
N ASN A 46 -2.22 17.29 -18.83
CA ASN A 46 -3.03 16.09 -18.97
C ASN A 46 -3.00 15.71 -20.47
N PRO A 47 -2.37 14.58 -20.86
CA PRO A 47 -1.96 13.45 -20.02
C PRO A 47 -0.76 13.71 -19.07
N PRO A 48 -0.62 12.91 -17.99
CA PRO A 48 -1.51 11.81 -17.63
C PRO A 48 -2.76 12.30 -16.86
N ALA A 49 -3.90 11.64 -17.11
CA ALA A 49 -5.14 11.89 -16.38
C ALA A 49 -5.06 11.41 -14.93
N ASN A 50 -4.28 10.35 -14.65
CA ASN A 50 -4.00 9.85 -13.31
C ASN A 50 -2.50 9.65 -13.10
N ARG A 51 -2.02 9.98 -11.90
CA ARG A 51 -0.64 9.80 -11.45
C ARG A 51 -0.41 8.37 -10.96
N THR A 52 -0.63 7.40 -11.84
CA THR A 52 -0.45 5.98 -11.53
C THR A 52 1.05 5.61 -11.56
N GLY A 53 1.46 4.65 -10.73
CA GLY A 53 2.85 4.17 -10.72
C GLY A 53 3.84 5.18 -10.12
N TRP A 54 5.12 5.02 -10.46
CA TRP A 54 6.21 5.75 -9.81
C TRP A 54 6.37 7.20 -10.26
N SER A 55 5.90 7.59 -11.44
CA SER A 55 6.07 8.96 -11.96
C SER A 55 4.86 9.46 -12.75
N GLY A 56 3.80 8.65 -12.89
CA GLY A 56 2.62 8.98 -13.69
C GLY A 56 2.79 8.65 -15.17
N ASP A 57 3.87 7.94 -15.51
CA ASP A 57 4.13 7.38 -16.84
C ASP A 57 3.57 5.94 -16.97
N GLY A 58 3.83 5.29 -18.09
CA GLY A 58 3.51 3.87 -18.30
C GLY A 58 2.06 3.56 -18.70
N ALA A 59 1.09 4.41 -18.36
CA ALA A 59 -0.26 4.31 -18.90
C ALA A 59 -0.35 4.97 -20.30
N PRO A 60 -0.67 4.22 -21.37
CA PRO A 60 -0.78 4.77 -22.72
C PRO A 60 -1.99 5.72 -22.88
N GLY A 61 -2.06 6.38 -24.04
CA GLY A 61 -3.22 7.19 -24.42
C GLY A 61 -3.40 8.41 -23.51
N THR A 62 -4.46 8.42 -22.71
CA THR A 62 -4.77 9.54 -21.80
C THR A 62 -3.98 9.48 -20.49
N GLY A 63 -3.24 8.39 -20.23
CA GLY A 63 -2.58 8.17 -18.95
C GLY A 63 -3.56 8.00 -17.79
N ALA A 64 -4.77 7.51 -18.06
CA ALA A 64 -5.73 7.15 -17.02
C ALA A 64 -5.38 5.79 -16.40
N LEU A 65 -5.78 5.54 -15.15
CA LEU A 65 -5.63 4.24 -14.50
C LEU A 65 -6.24 3.11 -15.34
N ARG A 66 -7.42 3.36 -15.91
CA ARG A 66 -8.08 2.50 -16.88
C ARG A 66 -7.18 2.04 -18.03
N ASP A 67 -6.32 2.91 -18.54
CA ASP A 67 -5.47 2.61 -19.70
C ASP A 67 -4.19 1.85 -19.29
N PHE A 68 -3.82 1.86 -18.00
CA PHE A 68 -2.63 1.18 -17.46
C PHE A 68 -2.53 -0.29 -17.89
N GLN A 69 -3.66 -1.00 -17.85
CA GLN A 69 -3.71 -2.42 -18.21
C GLN A 69 -3.29 -2.67 -19.67
N THR A 70 -3.51 -1.72 -20.57
CA THR A 70 -3.06 -1.80 -21.98
C THR A 70 -1.54 -1.82 -22.05
N GLY A 71 -0.86 -0.96 -21.28
CA GLY A 71 0.60 -0.93 -21.18
C GLY A 71 1.13 -2.22 -20.56
N ALA A 72 0.55 -2.65 -19.43
CA ALA A 72 0.95 -3.86 -18.73
C ALA A 72 0.84 -5.13 -19.60
N ILE A 73 -0.28 -5.31 -20.32
CA ILE A 73 -0.47 -6.42 -21.25
C ILE A 73 0.60 -6.40 -22.34
N THR A 74 0.81 -5.24 -22.96
CA THR A 74 1.75 -5.07 -24.07
C THR A 74 3.19 -5.35 -23.64
N GLN A 75 3.55 -4.98 -22.41
CA GLN A 75 4.90 -5.13 -21.89
C GLN A 75 5.19 -6.52 -21.34
N HIS A 76 4.26 -7.10 -20.58
CA HIS A 76 4.52 -8.26 -19.72
C HIS A 76 3.73 -9.51 -20.07
N TYR A 77 2.56 -9.41 -20.72
CA TYR A 77 1.65 -10.56 -20.92
C TYR A 77 1.73 -11.10 -22.34
N THR A 78 2.94 -11.14 -22.89
CA THR A 78 3.21 -11.49 -24.28
C THR A 78 3.86 -12.87 -24.39
N ARG A 79 3.42 -13.70 -25.35
CA ARG A 79 4.02 -15.01 -25.63
C ARG A 79 5.46 -14.92 -26.16
N SER A 80 5.81 -13.82 -26.82
CA SER A 80 7.16 -13.54 -27.31
C SER A 80 7.51 -12.05 -27.20
N LEU A 81 8.81 -11.73 -27.24
CA LEU A 81 9.30 -10.35 -27.18
C LEU A 81 9.03 -9.53 -28.47
N SER A 82 8.46 -10.15 -29.51
CA SER A 82 7.99 -9.46 -30.72
C SER A 82 6.77 -8.57 -30.45
N ARG A 83 5.99 -8.90 -29.41
CA ARG A 83 4.86 -8.09 -28.90
C ARG A 83 3.84 -7.70 -29.97
N VAL A 84 3.44 -8.65 -30.80
CA VAL A 84 2.45 -8.46 -31.87
C VAL A 84 1.04 -8.73 -31.35
N VAL A 85 0.18 -7.70 -31.35
CA VAL A 85 -1.24 -7.82 -30.99
C VAL A 85 -1.94 -8.87 -31.85
N GLY A 86 -2.78 -9.72 -31.22
CA GLY A 86 -3.51 -10.81 -31.86
C GLY A 86 -2.68 -12.08 -32.08
N THR A 87 -1.35 -12.01 -31.97
CA THR A 87 -0.45 -13.17 -32.11
C THR A 87 0.18 -13.52 -30.77
N ASP A 88 0.87 -12.56 -30.16
CA ASP A 88 1.58 -12.73 -28.89
C ASP A 88 0.67 -12.47 -27.68
N PHE A 89 -0.34 -11.62 -27.82
CA PHE A 89 -1.32 -11.28 -26.77
C PHE A 89 -2.60 -10.69 -27.37
N ARG A 90 -3.67 -10.61 -26.57
CA ARG A 90 -4.89 -9.85 -26.86
C ARG A 90 -4.93 -8.64 -25.94
N LEU A 91 -5.32 -7.48 -26.47
CA LEU A 91 -5.70 -6.33 -25.65
C LEU A 91 -7.02 -6.57 -24.94
N ALA A 92 -7.13 -6.09 -23.70
CA ALA A 92 -8.39 -6.05 -22.98
C ALA A 92 -9.44 -5.24 -23.76
N ASP A 93 -10.69 -5.68 -23.71
CA ASP A 93 -11.80 -4.91 -24.27
C ASP A 93 -12.20 -3.78 -23.31
N SER A 94 -13.06 -2.87 -23.79
CA SER A 94 -13.48 -1.71 -22.99
C SER A 94 -14.11 -2.10 -21.65
N GLY A 95 -14.95 -3.14 -21.62
CA GLY A 95 -15.64 -3.56 -20.41
C GLY A 95 -14.69 -4.22 -19.40
N GLU A 96 -13.67 -4.93 -19.89
CA GLU A 96 -12.60 -5.46 -19.05
C GLU A 96 -11.77 -4.35 -18.41
N LEU A 97 -11.41 -3.31 -19.18
CA LEU A 97 -10.69 -2.15 -18.67
C LEU A 97 -11.51 -1.39 -17.61
N ASP A 98 -12.81 -1.19 -17.85
CA ASP A 98 -13.71 -0.51 -16.90
C ASP A 98 -13.84 -1.29 -15.58
N ARG A 99 -13.94 -2.63 -15.66
CA ARG A 99 -14.02 -3.49 -14.47
C ARG A 99 -12.73 -3.48 -13.65
N ILE A 100 -11.56 -3.53 -14.32
CA ILE A 100 -10.26 -3.45 -13.63
C ILE A 100 -10.06 -2.07 -13.00
N ASP A 101 -10.36 -0.97 -13.70
CA ASP A 101 -10.27 0.38 -13.11
C ASP A 101 -11.15 0.51 -11.87
N HIS A 102 -12.41 0.03 -11.95
CA HIS A 102 -13.32 0.03 -10.82
C HIS A 102 -12.76 -0.79 -9.66
N PHE A 103 -12.34 -2.05 -9.92
CA PHE A 103 -11.76 -2.91 -8.90
C PHE A 103 -10.55 -2.25 -8.22
N MET A 104 -9.59 -1.74 -8.99
CA MET A 104 -8.38 -1.11 -8.47
C MET A 104 -8.68 0.14 -7.62
N ARG A 105 -9.69 0.93 -7.98
CA ARG A 105 -10.15 2.07 -7.15
C ARG A 105 -10.84 1.64 -5.87
N GLN A 106 -11.42 0.45 -5.85
CA GLN A 106 -12.11 -0.11 -4.68
C GLN A 106 -11.17 -0.93 -3.77
N LEU A 107 -9.88 -1.04 -4.10
CA LEU A 107 -8.88 -1.64 -3.22
C LEU A 107 -8.41 -0.62 -2.18
N GLY A 108 -8.46 -0.98 -0.90
CA GLY A 108 -7.97 -0.13 0.19
C GLY A 108 -8.94 0.98 0.59
N ARG A 109 -8.41 2.14 1.00
CA ARG A 109 -9.21 3.24 1.57
C ARG A 109 -9.75 4.17 0.48
N LEU A 110 -10.93 4.71 0.72
CA LEU A 110 -11.67 5.64 -0.14
C LEU A 110 -11.68 7.08 0.37
N ASN A 111 -11.12 7.32 1.56
CA ASN A 111 -10.96 8.64 2.16
C ASN A 111 -9.52 8.87 2.64
N GLU A 112 -9.18 10.14 2.80
CA GLU A 112 -8.00 10.57 3.56
C GLU A 112 -8.34 10.67 5.05
N LEU A 113 -7.33 10.48 5.90
CA LEU A 113 -7.40 10.84 7.31
C LEU A 113 -7.22 12.35 7.47
N ASP A 114 -7.57 12.88 8.65
CA ASP A 114 -7.10 14.19 9.11
C ASP A 114 -6.11 13.97 10.25
N LEU A 115 -4.82 14.02 9.93
CA LEU A 115 -3.77 13.75 10.89
C LEU A 115 -3.70 14.79 12.00
N THR A 116 -4.32 15.97 11.87
CA THR A 116 -4.37 16.96 12.96
C THR A 116 -5.29 16.52 14.10
N THR A 117 -6.26 15.65 13.80
CA THR A 117 -7.23 15.11 14.76
C THR A 117 -6.88 13.70 15.25
N VAL A 118 -6.08 12.95 14.48
CA VAL A 118 -5.56 11.64 14.91
C VAL A 118 -4.77 11.80 16.22
N VAL A 119 -5.00 10.89 17.15
CA VAL A 119 -4.22 10.78 18.39
C VAL A 119 -3.77 9.33 18.55
N MET A 120 -2.46 9.13 18.65
CA MET A 120 -1.88 7.80 18.86
C MET A 120 -1.80 7.47 20.36
N THR A 121 -2.02 6.20 20.71
CA THR A 121 -1.90 5.74 22.11
C THR A 121 -0.43 5.56 22.52
N ASP A 122 0.41 4.99 21.65
CA ASP A 122 1.87 4.91 21.87
C ASP A 122 2.49 6.31 21.86
N SER A 123 3.24 6.64 22.90
CA SER A 123 3.84 7.96 23.05
C SER A 123 4.92 8.25 21.99
N GLY A 124 5.63 7.22 21.52
CA GLY A 124 6.59 7.34 20.42
C GLY A 124 5.90 7.59 19.10
N ALA A 125 4.82 6.85 18.80
CA ALA A 125 3.99 7.08 17.62
C ALA A 125 3.33 8.46 17.64
N GLU A 126 2.84 8.94 18.80
CA GLU A 126 2.27 10.28 18.91
C GLU A 126 3.34 11.36 18.68
N ALA A 127 4.53 11.20 19.26
CA ALA A 127 5.67 12.08 18.97
C ALA A 127 6.03 12.06 17.47
N GLY A 128 5.97 10.88 16.84
CA GLY A 128 6.19 10.69 15.41
C GLY A 128 5.18 11.42 14.55
N ARG A 129 3.89 11.34 14.88
CA ARG A 129 2.81 12.06 14.20
C ARG A 129 3.03 13.57 14.26
N GLN A 130 3.31 14.10 15.44
CA GLN A 130 3.58 15.54 15.64
C GLN A 130 4.79 15.99 14.81
N ARG A 131 5.85 15.18 14.79
CA ARG A 131 7.04 15.48 13.99
C ARG A 131 6.73 15.43 12.50
N PHE A 132 5.99 14.42 12.03
CA PHE A 132 5.57 14.26 10.64
C PHE A 132 4.82 15.49 10.12
N LEU A 133 3.91 16.04 10.93
CA LEU A 133 3.14 17.24 10.62
C LEU A 133 3.99 18.51 10.51
N THR A 134 5.13 18.58 11.22
CA THR A 134 5.90 19.82 11.40
C THR A 134 7.23 19.86 10.68
N VAL A 135 7.83 18.70 10.36
CA VAL A 135 9.16 18.61 9.74
C VAL A 135 9.14 18.69 8.20
N GLY A 136 7.96 18.78 7.59
CA GLY A 136 7.77 18.93 6.15
C GLY A 136 7.26 17.68 5.43
N CYS A 137 7.27 16.50 6.07
CA CYS A 137 6.73 15.26 5.50
C CYS A 137 5.28 15.43 5.03
N ASN A 138 4.44 16.05 5.88
CA ASN A 138 3.03 16.34 5.57
C ASN A 138 2.82 17.29 4.38
N GLY A 139 3.86 18.03 3.96
CA GLY A 139 3.79 18.88 2.77
C GLY A 139 3.58 18.06 1.50
N CYS A 140 4.42 17.04 1.30
CA CYS A 140 4.33 16.17 0.12
C CYS A 140 3.34 15.02 0.35
N HIS A 141 3.32 14.46 1.56
CA HIS A 141 2.42 13.39 1.98
C HIS A 141 1.29 13.96 2.84
N GLY A 142 0.40 14.75 2.24
CA GLY A 142 -0.72 15.38 2.94
C GLY A 142 -1.57 14.33 3.66
N ASN A 143 -1.66 14.45 4.99
CA ASN A 143 -2.29 13.49 5.88
C ASN A 143 -1.75 12.05 5.77
N ALA A 144 -0.45 11.90 5.48
CA ALA A 144 0.18 10.62 5.14
C ALA A 144 -0.41 9.91 3.90
N GLY A 145 -1.23 10.62 3.11
CA GLY A 145 -1.64 10.21 1.78
C GLY A 145 -0.58 10.53 0.73
N ALA A 146 -0.98 10.42 -0.54
CA ALA A 146 -0.11 10.67 -1.69
C ALA A 146 -0.25 12.10 -2.26
N ASN A 147 -1.27 12.85 -1.81
CA ASN A 147 -1.54 14.19 -2.33
C ASN A 147 -0.83 15.25 -1.50
N ALA A 148 -0.23 16.24 -2.16
CA ALA A 148 0.43 17.33 -1.46
C ALA A 148 -0.58 18.18 -0.67
N SER A 149 -0.17 18.71 0.49
CA SER A 149 -1.01 19.62 1.29
C SER A 149 -1.00 21.08 0.80
N PHE A 150 -0.39 21.34 -0.36
CA PHE A 150 -0.18 22.67 -0.92
C PHE A 150 -0.50 22.72 -2.42
N GLY A 151 -0.56 23.94 -2.96
CA GLY A 151 -0.76 24.15 -4.40
C GLY A 151 -2.10 23.63 -4.94
N GLY A 152 -3.11 23.48 -4.08
CA GLY A 152 -4.41 22.92 -4.46
C GLY A 152 -4.48 21.40 -4.48
N GLY A 153 -3.46 20.70 -3.96
CA GLY A 153 -3.50 19.24 -3.80
C GLY A 153 -2.93 18.45 -4.98
N GLY A 154 -3.36 17.17 -5.05
CA GLY A 154 -2.98 16.18 -6.05
C GLY A 154 -1.63 15.51 -5.79
N ASN A 155 -1.42 14.37 -6.45
CA ASN A 155 -0.17 13.61 -6.39
C ASN A 155 0.86 14.28 -7.31
N ARG A 156 1.81 14.96 -6.69
CA ARG A 156 2.85 15.72 -7.39
C ARG A 156 4.09 14.87 -7.54
N ASN A 157 4.87 15.17 -8.56
CA ASN A 157 6.19 14.56 -8.69
C ASN A 157 7.26 15.41 -8.01
N PHE A 158 8.23 14.74 -7.40
CA PHE A 158 9.39 15.40 -6.78
C PHE A 158 10.69 14.70 -7.17
N ASN A 159 11.75 15.50 -7.31
CA ASN A 159 13.11 14.98 -7.34
C ASN A 159 13.70 15.07 -5.93
N THR A 160 13.67 13.95 -5.22
CA THR A 160 14.22 13.80 -3.86
C THR A 160 15.70 13.44 -3.84
N GLY A 161 16.34 13.32 -5.02
CA GLY A 161 17.73 12.89 -5.15
C GLY A 161 17.94 11.39 -4.91
N VAL A 162 16.87 10.59 -4.77
CA VAL A 162 16.99 9.17 -4.43
C VAL A 162 17.81 8.36 -5.45
N GLU A 163 17.75 8.72 -6.74
CA GLU A 163 18.57 8.08 -7.78
C GLU A 163 20.08 8.29 -7.61
N SER A 164 20.51 9.33 -6.87
CA SER A 164 21.91 9.51 -6.49
C SER A 164 22.36 8.55 -5.37
N ALA A 165 21.41 7.99 -4.64
CA ALA A 165 21.60 7.00 -3.58
C ALA A 165 21.26 5.57 -4.04
N ARG A 166 21.09 5.36 -5.35
CA ARG A 166 20.79 4.06 -5.95
C ARG A 166 21.86 3.03 -5.57
N ASN A 167 21.44 1.80 -5.28
CA ASN A 167 22.35 0.72 -4.91
C ASN A 167 23.36 0.45 -6.04
N SER A 168 24.65 0.43 -5.69
CA SER A 168 25.75 0.24 -6.65
C SER A 168 25.70 -1.06 -7.45
N ALA A 169 25.01 -2.09 -6.97
CA ALA A 169 24.78 -3.31 -7.74
C ALA A 169 23.95 -3.05 -9.01
N LEU A 170 23.17 -1.96 -9.06
CA LEU A 170 22.40 -1.52 -10.22
C LEU A 170 23.20 -0.67 -11.22
N ALA A 171 24.48 -0.39 -10.99
CA ALA A 171 25.27 0.56 -11.79
C ALA A 171 25.41 0.20 -13.28
N ALA A 172 25.23 -1.07 -13.64
CA ALA A 172 25.24 -1.52 -15.03
C ALA A 172 23.94 -1.27 -15.80
N PHE A 173 22.89 -0.78 -15.12
CA PHE A 173 21.56 -0.53 -15.70
C PHE A 173 21.30 0.97 -15.80
N PRO A 174 20.52 1.43 -16.80
CA PRO A 174 20.15 2.83 -16.92
C PRO A 174 19.58 3.39 -15.63
N HIS A 175 19.86 4.66 -15.36
CA HIS A 175 19.18 5.42 -14.32
C HIS A 175 17.72 5.62 -14.70
N ASP A 176 16.87 5.74 -13.68
CA ASP A 176 15.47 6.08 -13.89
C ASP A 176 15.33 7.60 -13.92
N GLY A 177 14.89 8.13 -15.06
CA GLY A 177 14.74 9.56 -15.26
C GLY A 177 13.34 10.07 -14.89
N GLY A 178 12.47 9.21 -14.33
CA GLY A 178 11.18 9.62 -13.80
C GLY A 178 10.16 9.92 -14.89
N PHE A 179 9.51 11.08 -14.82
CA PHE A 179 8.39 11.43 -15.70
C PHE A 179 8.86 12.02 -17.04
N LEU A 180 8.05 11.76 -18.09
CA LEU A 180 8.28 12.13 -19.50
C LEU A 180 9.35 11.28 -20.20
N ALA A 181 9.11 10.96 -21.49
CA ALA A 181 10.11 10.29 -22.35
C ALA A 181 11.23 11.23 -22.85
N SER A 182 11.24 12.48 -22.39
CA SER A 182 12.22 13.50 -22.76
C SER A 182 12.31 14.56 -21.65
N PRO A 183 13.47 15.22 -21.46
CA PRO A 183 14.69 15.11 -22.27
C PRO A 183 15.50 13.83 -21.98
N ALA A 184 16.40 13.48 -22.89
CA ALA A 184 17.50 12.59 -22.57
C ALA A 184 18.50 13.33 -21.67
N ASN A 185 18.88 12.71 -20.56
CA ASN A 185 19.79 13.26 -19.57
C ASN A 185 21.25 12.85 -19.86
N PRO A 186 22.24 13.63 -19.37
CA PRO A 186 23.66 13.27 -19.52
C PRO A 186 24.06 11.93 -18.87
N ASP A 187 23.26 11.45 -17.91
CA ASP A 187 23.42 10.13 -17.26
C ASP A 187 22.77 8.98 -18.05
N GLY A 188 22.19 9.26 -19.22
CA GLY A 188 21.55 8.30 -20.09
C GLY A 188 20.10 7.98 -19.74
N SER A 189 19.55 8.57 -18.68
CA SER A 189 18.12 8.41 -18.34
C SER A 189 17.23 9.32 -19.18
N PHE A 190 15.93 9.02 -19.27
CA PHE A 190 14.93 9.84 -19.96
C PHE A 190 13.94 10.40 -18.94
N GLY A 191 13.65 11.70 -19.05
CA GLY A 191 12.65 12.38 -18.22
C GLY A 191 13.18 13.50 -17.35
N ASP A 192 12.30 14.04 -16.51
CA ASP A 192 12.52 15.25 -15.70
C ASP A 192 13.08 14.98 -14.29
N LYS A 193 13.40 13.72 -13.99
CA LYS A 193 13.94 13.19 -12.72
C LYS A 193 12.97 13.26 -11.55
N THR A 194 11.67 13.43 -11.82
CA THR A 194 10.65 13.55 -10.78
C THR A 194 9.75 12.30 -10.71
N PHE A 195 9.37 11.93 -9.49
CA PHE A 195 8.58 10.74 -9.18
C PHE A 195 7.37 11.10 -8.31
N ASN A 196 6.25 10.43 -8.55
CA ASN A 196 5.03 10.50 -7.75
C ASN A 196 5.30 10.18 -6.28
N VAL A 197 4.49 10.77 -5.42
CA VAL A 197 4.49 10.48 -3.99
C VAL A 197 3.62 9.24 -3.74
N PRO A 198 4.14 8.16 -3.12
CA PRO A 198 3.31 7.03 -2.69
C PRO A 198 2.53 7.39 -1.39
N PRO A 199 1.33 6.83 -1.17
CA PRO A 199 0.63 6.97 0.11
C PRO A 199 1.40 6.20 1.20
N LEU A 200 1.36 6.68 2.44
CA LEU A 200 2.12 6.10 3.56
C LEU A 200 1.26 5.37 4.59
N ILE A 201 -0.06 5.62 4.60
CA ILE A 201 -1.00 4.96 5.54
C ILE A 201 -0.89 3.43 5.44
N GLU A 202 -0.75 2.90 4.23
CA GLU A 202 -0.72 1.47 3.93
C GLU A 202 0.68 0.93 3.56
N ALA A 203 1.76 1.70 3.76
CA ALA A 203 3.04 1.40 3.11
C ALA A 203 4.05 0.62 3.97
N ALA A 204 3.87 0.55 5.29
CA ALA A 204 4.94 0.12 6.20
C ALA A 204 5.41 -1.35 5.98
N ASP A 205 4.55 -2.20 5.42
CA ASP A 205 4.78 -3.60 5.05
C ASP A 205 5.07 -3.82 3.55
N THR A 206 5.18 -2.75 2.76
CA THR A 206 5.28 -2.83 1.28
C THR A 206 6.71 -2.72 0.75
N GLY A 207 7.70 -2.84 1.63
CA GLY A 207 9.11 -2.79 1.26
C GLY A 207 9.52 -3.89 0.26
N PRO A 208 10.68 -3.76 -0.43
CA PRO A 208 11.64 -2.66 -0.32
C PRO A 208 11.11 -1.31 -0.79
N PHE A 209 11.67 -0.23 -0.26
CA PHE A 209 11.16 1.13 -0.48
C PHE A 209 11.84 1.84 -1.66
N PHE A 210 11.19 2.92 -2.12
CA PHE A 210 11.52 3.73 -3.30
C PHE A 210 11.28 3.03 -4.64
N HIS A 211 11.39 3.80 -5.73
CA HIS A 211 11.15 3.28 -7.07
C HIS A 211 12.27 2.34 -7.56
N THR A 212 13.46 2.40 -6.97
CA THR A 212 14.56 1.45 -7.21
C THR A 212 15.22 1.03 -5.90
N ALA A 213 16.04 -0.03 -5.93
CA ALA A 213 16.82 -0.42 -4.75
C ALA A 213 17.78 0.71 -4.34
N THR A 214 17.54 1.26 -3.15
CA THR A 214 18.21 2.47 -2.65
C THR A 214 19.06 2.14 -1.43
N THR A 215 20.30 2.62 -1.44
CA THR A 215 21.23 2.54 -0.30
C THR A 215 21.04 3.76 0.61
N ILE A 216 20.92 3.52 1.91
CA ILE A 216 20.86 4.58 2.91
C ILE A 216 22.25 4.77 3.51
N SER A 217 22.87 5.91 3.25
CA SER A 217 24.21 6.23 3.72
C SER A 217 24.32 7.70 4.13
N GLY A 218 24.94 7.94 5.27
CA GLY A 218 25.10 9.27 5.86
C GLY A 218 23.89 9.78 6.64
N ALA A 219 22.92 8.90 6.96
CA ALA A 219 21.81 9.23 7.85
C ALA A 219 22.24 9.14 9.33
N SER A 220 21.54 9.85 10.21
CA SER A 220 21.77 9.77 11.67
C SER A 220 21.50 8.38 12.27
N LYS A 221 20.68 7.55 11.62
CA LYS A 221 20.44 6.13 11.95
C LYS A 221 20.03 5.35 10.69
N HIS A 222 19.99 4.01 10.77
CA HIS A 222 19.47 3.11 9.73
C HIS A 222 20.23 3.17 8.39
N ASN A 223 21.56 3.31 8.46
CA ASN A 223 22.42 3.17 7.29
C ASN A 223 22.44 1.70 6.84
N VAL A 224 21.95 1.43 5.64
CA VAL A 224 21.74 0.07 5.11
C VAL A 224 22.01 0.00 3.61
N ALA A 225 22.39 -1.17 3.12
CA ALA A 225 22.65 -1.38 1.69
C ALA A 225 21.38 -1.27 0.83
N VAL A 226 20.23 -1.66 1.37
CA VAL A 226 18.92 -1.60 0.71
C VAL A 226 17.88 -1.21 1.77
N ALA A 227 17.07 -0.18 1.50
CA ALA A 227 15.95 0.20 2.37
C ALA A 227 14.79 -0.82 2.25
N THR A 228 14.63 -1.63 3.28
CA THR A 228 13.65 -2.73 3.38
C THR A 228 12.59 -2.51 4.45
N SER A 229 12.84 -1.63 5.43
CA SER A 229 11.87 -1.19 6.44
C SER A 229 11.49 0.28 6.28
N ILE A 230 10.34 0.67 6.83
CA ILE A 230 9.85 2.05 6.73
C ILE A 230 10.79 3.03 7.46
N GLU A 231 11.43 2.62 8.56
CA GLU A 231 12.43 3.40 9.27
C GLU A 231 13.67 3.69 8.41
N GLU A 232 14.14 2.69 7.65
CA GLU A 232 15.24 2.86 6.70
C GLU A 232 14.85 3.83 5.58
N ALA A 233 13.61 3.76 5.09
CA ALA A 233 13.10 4.70 4.11
C ALA A 233 13.00 6.13 4.66
N ILE A 234 12.54 6.30 5.90
CA ILE A 234 12.49 7.62 6.57
C ILE A 234 13.90 8.19 6.74
N ALA A 235 14.88 7.34 7.08
CA ALA A 235 16.27 7.77 7.26
C ALA A 235 16.90 8.38 6.01
N PHE A 236 16.41 8.05 4.80
CA PHE A 236 16.85 8.69 3.55
C PHE A 236 16.74 10.23 3.61
N TYR A 237 15.67 10.74 4.21
CA TYR A 237 15.37 12.18 4.23
C TYR A 237 16.28 12.98 5.16
N ASP A 238 17.16 12.31 5.92
CA ASP A 238 18.22 12.93 6.72
C ASP A 238 19.61 12.81 6.05
N THR A 239 19.69 12.22 4.84
CA THR A 239 20.97 11.99 4.15
C THR A 239 21.42 13.21 3.33
N PRO A 240 22.73 13.32 3.01
CA PRO A 240 23.22 14.31 2.05
C PRO A 240 22.58 14.23 0.66
N ALA A 241 22.18 13.03 0.22
CA ALA A 241 21.53 12.82 -1.07
C ALA A 241 20.19 13.57 -1.14
N PHE A 242 19.36 13.46 -0.10
CA PHE A 242 18.13 14.25 -0.01
C PHE A 242 18.43 15.75 0.18
N ASN A 243 19.30 16.10 1.13
CA ASN A 243 19.56 17.49 1.50
C ASN A 243 20.14 18.35 0.36
N SER A 244 20.82 17.73 -0.61
CA SER A 244 21.34 18.39 -1.81
C SER A 244 20.40 18.33 -3.02
N SER A 245 19.28 17.61 -2.92
CA SER A 245 18.30 17.46 -4.00
C SER A 245 17.42 18.70 -4.17
N PRO A 246 16.77 18.88 -5.35
CA PRO A 246 15.81 19.95 -5.54
C PRO A 246 14.69 19.98 -4.48
N ALA A 247 14.17 18.81 -4.09
CA ALA A 247 13.14 18.74 -3.05
C ALA A 247 13.69 19.11 -1.66
N GLY A 248 14.88 18.63 -1.28
CA GLY A 248 15.50 18.94 0.01
C GLY A 248 15.89 20.41 0.16
N LEU A 249 16.30 21.07 -0.93
CA LEU A 249 16.54 22.52 -0.96
C LEU A 249 15.25 23.33 -0.85
N GLY A 250 14.13 22.82 -1.39
CA GLY A 250 12.82 23.48 -1.33
C GLY A 250 12.09 23.26 0.01
N VAL A 251 12.20 22.06 0.58
CA VAL A 251 11.58 21.64 1.84
C VAL A 251 12.64 20.92 2.68
N PRO A 252 13.42 21.64 3.50
CA PRO A 252 14.41 21.02 4.37
C PRO A 252 13.75 20.11 5.40
N ILE A 253 14.20 18.84 5.45
CA ILE A 253 13.77 17.85 6.43
C ILE A 253 15.00 17.53 7.28
N ASN A 254 14.96 17.89 8.56
CA ASN A 254 16.05 17.62 9.50
C ASN A 254 15.52 16.67 10.57
N LEU A 255 16.01 15.43 10.61
CA LEU A 255 15.53 14.42 11.55
C LEU A 255 16.64 13.98 12.48
N THR A 256 16.33 13.83 13.76
CA THR A 256 17.20 13.08 14.66
C THR A 256 16.95 11.57 14.55
N ALA A 257 17.91 10.77 14.99
CA ALA A 257 17.77 9.31 15.05
C ALA A 257 16.49 8.85 15.80
N ALA A 258 16.12 9.54 16.89
CA ALA A 258 14.91 9.24 17.65
C ALA A 258 13.63 9.66 16.91
N GLU A 259 13.67 10.77 16.17
CA GLU A 259 12.54 11.22 15.34
C GLU A 259 12.27 10.26 14.18
N ILE A 260 13.33 9.70 13.57
CA ILE A 260 13.19 8.66 12.54
C ILE A 260 12.43 7.45 13.09
N ASP A 261 12.85 6.91 14.25
CA ASP A 261 12.18 5.77 14.89
C ASP A 261 10.73 6.09 15.28
N ASN A 262 10.47 7.30 15.80
CA ASN A 262 9.13 7.73 16.21
C ASN A 262 8.19 7.89 15.01
N ILE A 263 8.66 8.46 13.89
CA ILE A 263 7.87 8.52 12.64
C ILE A 263 7.62 7.09 12.12
N GLY A 264 8.60 6.19 12.22
CA GLY A 264 8.42 4.77 11.89
C GLY A 264 7.30 4.11 12.69
N ARG A 265 7.31 4.29 14.02
CA ARG A 265 6.23 3.85 14.93
C ARG A 265 4.87 4.41 14.50
N PHE A 266 4.80 5.69 14.16
CA PHE A 266 3.58 6.33 13.68
C PHE A 266 3.04 5.67 12.41
N LEU A 267 3.88 5.52 11.38
CA LEU A 267 3.46 4.92 10.10
C LEU A 267 3.09 3.44 10.24
N ARG A 268 3.77 2.68 11.11
CA ARG A 268 3.38 1.31 11.46
C ARG A 268 2.03 1.25 12.15
N GLY A 269 1.74 2.19 13.05
CA GLY A 269 0.43 2.33 13.67
C GLY A 269 -0.68 2.60 12.66
N LEU A 270 -0.44 3.49 11.68
CA LEU A 270 -1.39 3.76 10.60
C LEU A 270 -1.64 2.51 9.73
N ASN A 271 -0.58 1.80 9.34
CA ASN A 271 -0.68 0.60 8.50
C ASN A 271 -1.34 -0.57 9.23
N ALA A 272 -1.06 -0.76 10.52
CA ALA A 272 -1.79 -1.71 11.34
C ALA A 272 -3.29 -1.34 11.46
N ALA A 273 -3.63 -0.06 11.64
CA ALA A 273 -5.02 0.40 11.70
C ALA A 273 -5.75 0.20 10.36
N PHE A 274 -5.05 0.40 9.23
CA PHE A 274 -5.55 0.12 7.89
C PHE A 274 -5.85 -1.38 7.70
N ASN A 275 -4.91 -2.26 8.03
CA ASN A 275 -5.09 -3.71 7.94
C ASN A 275 -6.25 -4.19 8.85
N ILE A 276 -6.39 -3.64 10.05
CA ILE A 276 -7.54 -3.91 10.94
C ILE A 276 -8.86 -3.46 10.31
N ALA A 277 -8.90 -2.29 9.66
CA ALA A 277 -10.11 -1.80 9.01
C ALA A 277 -10.56 -2.72 7.86
N ILE A 278 -9.61 -3.29 7.10
CA ILE A 278 -9.91 -4.31 6.09
C ILE A 278 -10.48 -5.58 6.76
N ALA A 279 -9.84 -6.07 7.82
CA ALA A 279 -10.33 -7.24 8.56
C ALA A 279 -11.76 -7.04 9.08
N ILE A 280 -12.06 -5.86 9.63
CA ILE A 280 -13.41 -5.47 10.07
C ILE A 280 -14.39 -5.53 8.90
N ARG A 281 -14.04 -4.96 7.74
CA ARG A 281 -14.90 -4.94 6.56
C ARG A 281 -15.26 -6.35 6.10
N ARG A 282 -14.31 -7.29 6.13
CA ARG A 282 -14.54 -8.70 5.79
C ARG A 282 -15.45 -9.41 6.79
N VAL A 283 -15.22 -9.23 8.09
CA VAL A 283 -16.07 -9.83 9.14
C VAL A 283 -17.50 -9.25 9.08
N GLN A 284 -17.64 -7.96 8.81
CA GLN A 284 -18.95 -7.33 8.59
C GLN A 284 -19.66 -7.90 7.35
N ALA A 285 -18.94 -8.14 6.26
CA ALA A 285 -19.51 -8.78 5.08
C ALA A 285 -20.01 -10.20 5.41
N VAL A 286 -19.27 -10.98 6.21
CA VAL A 286 -19.73 -12.29 6.69
C VAL A 286 -21.02 -12.17 7.49
N ALA A 287 -21.14 -11.18 8.38
CA ALA A 287 -22.37 -10.95 9.15
C ALA A 287 -23.58 -10.68 8.23
N VAL A 288 -23.42 -9.83 7.21
CA VAL A 288 -24.48 -9.55 6.22
C VAL A 288 -24.89 -10.82 5.46
N LEU A 289 -23.95 -11.68 5.11
CA LEU A 289 -24.24 -12.93 4.41
C LEU A 289 -25.06 -13.90 5.27
N PHE A 290 -24.78 -13.98 6.58
CA PHE A 290 -25.58 -14.78 7.52
C PHE A 290 -27.04 -14.30 7.57
N ASP A 291 -27.27 -12.99 7.53
CA ASP A 291 -28.61 -12.41 7.62
C ASP A 291 -29.40 -12.52 6.31
N THR A 292 -28.70 -12.54 5.17
CA THR A 292 -29.32 -12.39 3.84
C THR A 292 -29.47 -13.71 3.08
N PHE A 293 -28.52 -14.63 3.22
CA PHE A 293 -28.47 -15.85 2.39
C PHE A 293 -28.48 -17.13 3.26
N ILE A 294 -29.61 -17.82 3.26
CA ILE A 294 -29.80 -19.10 3.99
C ILE A 294 -29.00 -20.26 3.36
N PHE A 295 -28.62 -20.14 2.08
CA PHE A 295 -28.03 -21.22 1.27
C PHE A 295 -26.64 -20.90 0.68
N ASP A 296 -25.85 -20.04 1.34
CA ASP A 296 -24.42 -19.96 1.00
C ASP A 296 -23.74 -21.28 1.34
N ASP A 297 -22.89 -21.80 0.44
CA ASP A 297 -22.16 -23.06 0.61
C ASP A 297 -21.16 -23.03 1.80
N GLY A 298 -21.03 -21.86 2.43
CA GLY A 298 -20.14 -21.60 3.57
C GLY A 298 -18.73 -21.30 3.13
N GLY A 299 -18.34 -21.64 1.90
CA GLY A 299 -17.01 -21.43 1.36
C GLY A 299 -16.68 -19.95 1.21
N PHE A 300 -17.62 -19.13 0.76
CA PHE A 300 -17.39 -17.69 0.64
C PHE A 300 -17.22 -17.02 2.01
N ARG A 301 -18.06 -17.39 2.99
CA ARG A 301 -17.90 -16.92 4.39
C ARG A 301 -16.57 -17.35 5.00
N ALA A 302 -16.18 -18.61 4.81
CA ALA A 302 -14.90 -19.13 5.26
C ALA A 302 -13.73 -18.35 4.65
N ALA A 303 -13.77 -18.11 3.33
CA ALA A 303 -12.74 -17.36 2.63
C ALA A 303 -12.60 -15.92 3.17
N LEU A 304 -13.71 -15.22 3.43
CA LEU A 304 -13.67 -13.89 4.02
C LEU A 304 -13.08 -13.87 5.44
N ILE A 305 -13.39 -14.87 6.27
CA ILE A 305 -12.78 -15.01 7.61
C ILE A 305 -11.27 -15.31 7.50
N GLN A 306 -10.87 -16.19 6.59
CA GLN A 306 -9.44 -16.51 6.37
C GLN A 306 -8.66 -15.28 5.89
N LEU A 307 -9.23 -14.48 4.99
CA LEU A 307 -8.62 -13.23 4.57
C LEU A 307 -8.56 -12.22 5.73
N ALA A 308 -9.61 -12.12 6.56
CA ALA A 308 -9.59 -11.26 7.75
C ALA A 308 -8.51 -11.70 8.76
N ILE A 309 -8.27 -13.00 8.90
CA ILE A 309 -7.16 -13.55 9.70
C ILE A 309 -5.82 -13.10 9.12
N SER A 310 -5.64 -13.17 7.79
CA SER A 310 -4.43 -12.70 7.12
C SER A 310 -4.18 -11.21 7.38
N ASP A 311 -5.21 -10.37 7.24
CA ASP A 311 -5.09 -8.93 7.48
C ASP A 311 -4.76 -8.63 8.97
N ALA A 312 -5.35 -9.37 9.91
CA ALA A 312 -5.05 -9.25 11.33
C ALA A 312 -3.62 -9.73 11.70
N GLN A 313 -3.14 -10.80 11.04
CA GLN A 313 -1.76 -11.27 11.15
C GLN A 313 -0.78 -10.22 10.62
N ASP A 314 -1.16 -9.51 9.57
CA ASP A 314 -0.37 -8.40 9.03
C ASP A 314 -0.23 -7.26 10.04
N ALA A 315 -1.37 -6.76 10.53
CA ALA A 315 -1.38 -5.75 11.59
C ALA A 315 -0.55 -6.17 12.82
N LEU A 316 -0.65 -7.44 13.24
CA LEU A 316 0.12 -7.96 14.37
C LEU A 316 1.62 -7.96 14.08
N ARG A 317 2.03 -8.37 12.88
CA ARG A 317 3.43 -8.35 12.44
C ARG A 317 3.99 -6.93 12.46
N MET A 318 3.26 -5.97 11.90
CA MET A 318 3.67 -4.56 11.88
C MET A 318 3.93 -3.97 13.27
N LEU A 319 3.03 -4.25 14.22
CA LEU A 319 3.19 -3.81 15.61
C LEU A 319 4.27 -4.59 16.38
N SER A 320 4.69 -5.75 15.87
CA SER A 320 5.67 -6.63 16.51
C SER A 320 7.10 -6.42 16.02
N GLU A 321 7.29 -5.85 14.84
CA GLU A 321 8.61 -5.46 14.31
C GLU A 321 9.27 -4.35 15.15
N VAL A 322 8.47 -3.60 15.92
CA VAL A 322 8.96 -2.58 16.86
C VAL A 322 8.66 -2.98 18.30
N SER A 323 9.71 -3.00 19.12
CA SER A 323 9.58 -3.31 20.55
C SER A 323 8.64 -2.32 21.24
N ASN A 324 7.74 -2.84 22.08
CA ASN A 324 6.81 -2.06 22.91
C ASN A 324 5.83 -1.16 22.15
N LEU A 325 5.55 -1.41 20.87
CA LEU A 325 4.48 -0.70 20.14
C LEU A 325 3.12 -1.37 20.41
N ASP A 326 2.15 -0.59 20.91
CA ASP A 326 0.72 -0.92 21.09
C ASP A 326 0.41 -2.34 21.61
N ALA A 327 0.90 -2.68 22.82
CA ALA A 327 0.73 -4.01 23.41
C ALA A 327 -0.74 -4.45 23.56
N SER A 328 -1.64 -3.52 23.87
CA SER A 328 -3.08 -3.81 23.96
C SER A 328 -3.63 -4.31 22.62
N SER A 329 -3.28 -3.62 21.53
CA SER A 329 -3.71 -4.00 20.18
C SER A 329 -3.16 -5.36 19.77
N LYS A 330 -1.90 -5.65 20.09
CA LYS A 330 -1.31 -6.97 19.83
C LYS A 330 -2.03 -8.11 20.55
N ASN A 331 -2.45 -7.90 21.79
CA ASN A 331 -3.21 -8.90 22.55
C ASN A 331 -4.59 -9.14 21.93
N ALA A 332 -5.29 -8.08 21.53
CA ALA A 332 -6.60 -8.18 20.88
C ALA A 332 -6.50 -8.87 19.51
N LEU A 333 -5.51 -8.52 18.69
CA LEU A 333 -5.21 -9.18 17.41
C LEU A 333 -4.89 -10.67 17.60
N SER A 334 -4.03 -11.01 18.55
CA SER A 334 -3.67 -12.41 18.84
C SER A 334 -4.89 -13.23 19.26
N SER A 335 -5.78 -12.61 20.05
CA SER A 335 -7.05 -13.23 20.46
C SER A 335 -7.97 -13.43 19.27
N PHE A 336 -8.09 -12.44 18.37
CA PHE A 336 -8.85 -12.56 17.14
C PHE A 336 -8.32 -13.69 16.24
N ILE A 337 -7.01 -13.72 15.98
CA ILE A 337 -6.36 -14.73 15.14
C ILE A 337 -6.55 -16.14 15.70
N SER A 338 -6.53 -16.29 17.03
CA SER A 338 -6.74 -17.58 17.67
C SER A 338 -8.20 -18.04 17.61
N LEU A 339 -9.16 -17.11 17.70
CA LEU A 339 -10.58 -17.41 17.79
C LEU A 339 -11.24 -17.55 16.41
N ALA A 340 -10.88 -16.70 15.44
CA ALA A 340 -11.50 -16.60 14.13
C ALA A 340 -11.56 -17.90 13.31
N PRO A 341 -10.53 -18.79 13.31
CA PRO A 341 -10.57 -20.06 12.58
C PRO A 341 -11.77 -20.94 12.96
N HIS A 342 -12.20 -20.90 14.23
CA HIS A 342 -13.36 -21.67 14.70
C HIS A 342 -14.68 -21.23 14.05
N PHE A 343 -14.70 -20.09 13.37
CA PHE A 343 -15.86 -19.56 12.65
C PHE A 343 -15.76 -19.70 11.13
N ALA A 344 -14.58 -20.02 10.60
CA ALA A 344 -14.41 -20.29 9.17
C ALA A 344 -15.02 -21.65 8.79
N ASP A 345 -14.97 -22.63 9.70
CA ASP A 345 -15.40 -24.01 9.42
C ASP A 345 -16.83 -24.33 9.89
N SER A 346 -17.41 -23.48 10.74
CA SER A 346 -18.74 -23.71 11.31
C SER A 346 -19.82 -23.05 10.45
N GLY A 347 -20.61 -23.86 9.74
CA GLY A 347 -21.94 -23.43 9.29
C GLY A 347 -22.81 -22.93 10.46
N PRO A 348 -24.03 -22.42 10.21
CA PRO A 348 -24.95 -22.01 11.27
C PRO A 348 -25.42 -23.23 12.07
N CYS A 349 -24.58 -23.70 13.00
CA CYS A 349 -24.70 -24.95 13.75
C CYS A 349 -24.81 -26.16 12.81
N ALA A 350 -23.81 -27.05 12.78
CA ALA A 350 -24.01 -28.33 12.07
C ALA A 350 -25.25 -29.01 12.65
N ALA A 351 -26.31 -29.16 11.83
CA ALA A 351 -27.49 -29.92 12.21
C ALA A 351 -27.05 -31.36 12.55
N PRO A 352 -27.70 -32.05 13.52
CA PRO A 352 -27.35 -33.42 13.82
C PRO A 352 -27.51 -34.26 12.56
N ILE A 353 -26.45 -34.99 12.21
CA ILE A 353 -26.49 -35.98 11.13
C ILE A 353 -27.30 -37.16 11.70
N ALA A 354 -28.58 -37.23 11.34
CA ALA A 354 -29.56 -38.25 11.68
C ALA A 354 -30.42 -38.04 12.95
N ALA A 355 -31.70 -38.38 12.80
CA ALA A 355 -32.70 -38.35 13.85
C ALA A 355 -32.38 -39.40 14.92
N GLY A 356 -31.82 -38.95 16.05
CA GLY A 356 -31.56 -39.80 17.21
C GLY A 356 -30.38 -39.39 18.08
N ASP A 357 -29.46 -38.57 17.58
CA ASP A 357 -28.30 -38.11 18.36
C ASP A 357 -28.60 -36.80 19.11
N THR A 358 -28.54 -36.86 20.45
CA THR A 358 -28.64 -35.72 21.37
C THR A 358 -27.30 -35.04 21.64
N LEU A 359 -26.37 -35.11 20.70
CA LEU A 359 -25.11 -34.36 20.78
C LEU A 359 -25.32 -32.97 20.17
N VAL A 360 -25.79 -32.04 21.01
CA VAL A 360 -25.59 -30.61 20.76
C VAL A 360 -24.08 -30.38 20.73
N ASP A 361 -23.56 -29.73 19.70
CA ASP A 361 -22.16 -29.26 19.70
C ASP A 361 -21.94 -28.42 20.97
N PRO A 362 -21.07 -28.83 21.91
CA PRO A 362 -20.82 -28.07 23.13
C PRO A 362 -20.25 -26.66 22.86
N ASN A 363 -19.82 -26.36 21.62
CA ASN A 363 -19.46 -25.02 21.13
C ASN A 363 -20.64 -24.22 20.53
N CYS A 364 -21.90 -24.58 20.84
CA CYS A 364 -23.11 -23.85 20.47
C CYS A 364 -23.85 -23.24 21.68
N THR A 365 -23.16 -23.02 22.80
CA THR A 365 -23.74 -22.44 24.03
C THR A 365 -23.68 -20.90 24.07
N ASP A 366 -23.09 -20.30 23.05
CA ASP A 366 -22.53 -18.95 22.98
C ASP A 366 -23.40 -17.96 22.19
N GLY A 367 -24.70 -18.24 22.01
CA GLY A 367 -25.68 -17.25 21.51
C GLY A 367 -25.86 -17.18 19.99
N GLY A 368 -25.36 -18.15 19.24
CA GLY A 368 -25.52 -18.26 17.77
C GLY A 368 -24.54 -17.42 16.94
N PRO A 369 -24.59 -17.49 15.60
CA PRO A 369 -23.62 -16.83 14.69
C PRO A 369 -23.44 -15.33 14.92
N GLY A 370 -24.51 -14.59 15.23
CA GLY A 370 -24.44 -13.14 15.48
C GLY A 370 -23.63 -12.75 16.72
N SER A 371 -23.74 -13.52 17.80
CA SER A 371 -22.96 -13.33 19.02
C SER A 371 -21.46 -13.52 18.76
N ARG A 372 -21.12 -14.55 17.98
CA ARG A 372 -19.73 -14.93 17.63
C ARG A 372 -19.06 -13.91 16.72
N LEU A 373 -19.75 -13.44 15.68
CA LEU A 373 -19.25 -12.35 14.83
C LEU A 373 -19.14 -11.03 15.60
N GLY A 374 -20.07 -10.76 16.53
CA GLY A 374 -19.97 -9.63 17.45
C GLY A 374 -18.69 -9.68 18.30
N GLN A 375 -18.31 -10.86 18.80
CA GLN A 375 -17.07 -11.05 19.55
C GLN A 375 -15.83 -10.77 18.68
N LEU A 376 -15.78 -11.29 17.45
CA LEU A 376 -14.70 -11.00 16.51
C LEU A 376 -14.56 -9.50 16.23
N LEU A 377 -15.67 -8.83 15.95
CA LEU A 377 -15.70 -7.39 15.70
C LEU A 377 -15.27 -6.59 16.94
N SER A 378 -15.65 -7.03 18.14
CA SER A 378 -15.20 -6.42 19.39
C SER A 378 -13.69 -6.51 19.57
N LEU A 379 -13.07 -7.65 19.23
CA LEU A 379 -11.62 -7.82 19.30
C LEU A 379 -10.90 -6.91 18.30
N LEU A 380 -11.36 -6.86 17.05
CA LEU A 380 -10.78 -5.96 16.03
C LEU A 380 -10.98 -4.49 16.40
N SER A 381 -12.14 -4.11 16.93
CA SER A 381 -12.40 -2.74 17.41
C SER A 381 -11.53 -2.38 18.61
N THR A 382 -11.31 -3.32 19.55
CA THR A 382 -10.36 -3.15 20.66
C THR A 382 -8.93 -2.96 20.13
N ALA A 383 -8.54 -3.72 19.11
CA ALA A 383 -7.23 -3.55 18.48
C ALA A 383 -7.09 -2.17 17.82
N GLN A 384 -8.09 -1.72 17.08
CA GLN A 384 -8.10 -0.43 16.39
C GLN A 384 -8.02 0.74 17.39
N THR A 385 -8.88 0.72 18.42
CA THR A 385 -8.90 1.75 19.47
C THR A 385 -7.65 1.73 20.35
N GLY A 386 -7.00 0.57 20.47
CA GLY A 386 -5.71 0.46 21.14
C GLY A 386 -4.59 1.20 20.43
N ILE A 387 -4.62 1.28 19.08
CA ILE A 387 -3.63 2.05 18.29
C ILE A 387 -3.82 3.55 18.51
N GLY A 388 -5.07 4.01 18.51
CA GLY A 388 -5.39 5.42 18.66
C GLY A 388 -6.84 5.76 18.36
N SER A 389 -7.12 7.05 18.25
CA SER A 389 -8.43 7.60 17.94
C SER A 389 -8.43 8.43 16.66
N ASN A 390 -9.62 8.60 16.06
CA ASN A 390 -9.84 9.30 14.79
C ASN A 390 -9.15 8.64 13.58
N LEU A 391 -8.94 7.32 13.63
CA LEU A 391 -8.36 6.49 12.56
C LEU A 391 -9.43 5.85 11.65
N SER A 392 -10.55 6.55 11.40
CA SER A 392 -11.66 6.00 10.63
C SER A 392 -11.36 5.99 9.14
N MET A 393 -11.41 4.80 8.53
CA MET A 393 -11.18 4.58 7.10
C MET A 393 -12.40 3.92 6.47
N GLN A 394 -12.84 4.46 5.35
CA GLN A 394 -13.82 3.88 4.46
C GLN A 394 -13.10 2.91 3.54
N ILE A 395 -13.28 1.61 3.75
CA ILE A 395 -12.66 0.56 2.95
C ILE A 395 -13.58 0.21 1.78
N GLY A 396 -13.03 0.22 0.57
CA GLY A 396 -13.77 -0.08 -0.66
C GLY A 396 -14.11 -1.56 -0.80
N ASP A 397 -15.12 -1.85 -1.63
CA ASP A 397 -15.66 -3.21 -1.78
C ASP A 397 -14.74 -4.16 -2.56
N GLY A 398 -13.69 -3.63 -3.20
CA GLY A 398 -12.69 -4.43 -3.90
C GLY A 398 -11.96 -5.38 -2.96
N VAL A 399 -11.87 -5.06 -1.66
CA VAL A 399 -11.27 -5.98 -0.68
C VAL A 399 -12.12 -7.23 -0.45
N LEU A 400 -13.42 -7.19 -0.74
CA LEU A 400 -14.33 -8.32 -0.56
C LEU A 400 -14.33 -9.28 -1.75
N MET A 401 -13.82 -8.85 -2.90
CA MET A 401 -13.81 -9.66 -4.11
C MET A 401 -12.52 -10.50 -4.17
N PHE A 402 -12.67 -11.80 -3.97
CA PHE A 402 -11.71 -12.83 -4.34
C PHE A 402 -12.43 -14.08 -4.83
#